data_AF-A0A7D4A2N6-F1
#
_entry.id   AF-A0A7D4A2N6-F1
#
_cell.length_a   1.000
_cell.length_b   1.000
_cell.length_c   1.000
_cell.angle_alpha   90.00
_cell.angle_beta   90.00
_cell.angle_gamma   90.00
#
_symmetry.space_group_name_H-M   'P 1'
#
loop_
_entity.id
_entity.type
_entity.pdbx_description
1 polymer ?
#
loop_
_entity_poly.entity_id
_entity_poly.type
_entity_poly.pdbx_seq_one_letter_code
_entity_poly.pdbx_strand_id
1 'polypeptide(L)'
;MAPEARPAVVTPADMEGTPLDAALTSQDGWFVGWDPIDRQISVLYHETSADWFAPASAVVSVIGSDDTVMDYQLAINAIVPFLAHHGASLTASLLAHAPYPMPAEQTVHAGAVVDLPSRRLRYWTTESVPPQLVAKVTAAWPGWTVERLPLGFIGHLAATGRDDEDLIMTDAELRDGGWEEDLIDIRNSERIALTTDPRTLRPPRVRVIDES
;
A
#
# COMPACT_ATOMS: atom_id res chain seq x y z
N MET A 1 -25.76 -25.88 25.02
CA MET A 1 -25.46 -24.50 24.60
C MET A 1 -23.95 -24.36 24.65
N ALA A 2 -23.28 -24.51 23.51
CA ALA A 2 -21.82 -24.38 23.44
C ALA A 2 -21.46 -22.88 23.51
N PRO A 3 -20.41 -22.49 24.22
CA PRO A 3 -19.98 -21.10 24.25
C PRO A 3 -19.51 -20.68 22.85
N GLU A 4 -20.07 -19.58 22.34
CA GLU A 4 -19.57 -18.91 21.13
C GLU A 4 -18.10 -18.50 21.35
N ALA A 5 -17.22 -19.04 20.52
CA ALA A 5 -15.85 -18.59 20.44
C ALA A 5 -15.85 -17.16 19.91
N ARG A 6 -15.51 -16.19 20.77
CA ARG A 6 -15.21 -14.84 20.32
C ARG A 6 -13.95 -14.89 19.44
N PRO A 7 -13.93 -14.23 18.27
CA PRO A 7 -12.71 -14.12 17.49
C PRO A 7 -11.62 -13.46 18.33
N ALA A 8 -10.42 -14.04 18.33
CA ALA A 8 -9.28 -13.52 19.07
C ALA A 8 -8.94 -12.11 18.54
N VAL A 9 -8.82 -11.15 19.45
CA VAL A 9 -8.32 -9.81 19.12
C VAL A 9 -6.84 -9.96 18.81
N VAL A 10 -6.49 -9.90 17.53
CA VAL A 10 -5.09 -9.87 17.07
C VAL A 10 -4.44 -8.61 17.63
N THR A 11 -3.41 -8.76 18.45
CA THR A 11 -2.68 -7.64 19.01
C THR A 11 -1.56 -7.20 18.05
N PRO A 12 -1.08 -5.95 18.11
CA PRO A 12 0.06 -5.50 17.31
C PRO A 12 1.33 -6.36 17.49
N ALA A 13 1.46 -7.05 18.64
CA ALA A 13 2.55 -7.99 18.90
C ALA A 13 2.43 -9.29 18.10
N ASP A 14 1.21 -9.73 17.77
CA ASP A 14 0.97 -10.94 16.98
C ASP A 14 1.34 -10.76 15.49
N MET A 15 1.49 -9.52 15.04
CA MET A 15 1.91 -9.19 13.66
C MET A 15 3.39 -8.83 13.53
N GLU A 16 4.14 -8.76 14.65
CA GLU A 16 5.57 -8.42 14.68
C GLU A 16 6.46 -9.57 14.15
N GLY A 17 5.90 -10.55 13.43
CA GLY A 17 6.59 -11.69 12.86
C GLY A 17 5.86 -12.40 11.72
N THR A 18 4.84 -11.76 11.11
CA THR A 18 4.14 -12.35 9.97
C THR A 18 5.09 -12.48 8.78
N PRO A 19 5.33 -13.71 8.26
CA PRO A 19 6.11 -13.91 7.04
C PRO A 19 5.48 -13.12 5.88
N LEU A 20 6.31 -12.62 4.95
CA LEU A 20 5.83 -11.83 3.82
C LEU A 20 4.73 -12.57 3.04
N ASP A 21 4.94 -13.84 2.71
CA ASP A 21 3.99 -14.65 1.93
C ASP A 21 2.62 -14.77 2.61
N ALA A 22 2.59 -14.77 3.94
CA ALA A 22 1.36 -14.80 4.72
C ALA A 22 0.71 -13.42 4.88
N ALA A 23 1.48 -12.34 4.66
CA ALA A 23 0.99 -10.97 4.68
C ALA A 23 0.49 -10.52 3.30
N LEU A 24 0.98 -11.10 2.20
CA LEU A 24 0.53 -10.75 0.85
C LEU A 24 -0.93 -11.15 0.63
N THR A 25 -1.67 -10.26 -0.02
CA THR A 25 -3.02 -10.55 -0.48
C THR A 25 -3.02 -11.73 -1.45
N SER A 26 -3.95 -12.68 -1.33
CA SER A 26 -4.03 -13.82 -2.25
C SER A 26 -4.29 -13.35 -3.69
N GLN A 27 -3.60 -14.00 -4.63
CA GLN A 27 -3.75 -13.82 -6.08
C GLN A 27 -4.70 -14.85 -6.73
N ASP A 28 -5.19 -15.80 -5.95
CA ASP A 28 -5.95 -16.95 -6.44
C ASP A 28 -7.27 -16.53 -7.08
N GLY A 29 -7.53 -17.07 -8.28
CA GLY A 29 -8.80 -16.88 -8.99
C GLY A 29 -8.94 -15.57 -9.74
N TRP A 30 -7.96 -14.66 -9.68
CA TRP A 30 -8.07 -13.35 -10.31
C TRP A 30 -6.83 -12.88 -11.06
N PHE A 31 -5.65 -13.21 -10.54
CA PHE A 31 -4.39 -12.82 -11.15
C PHE A 31 -4.04 -13.75 -12.30
N VAL A 32 -3.79 -13.19 -13.48
CA VAL A 32 -3.39 -13.97 -14.66
C VAL A 32 -1.87 -13.97 -14.82
N GLY A 33 -1.23 -12.82 -14.66
CA GLY A 33 0.20 -12.72 -14.86
C GLY A 33 0.77 -11.31 -14.78
N TRP A 34 2.09 -11.25 -14.65
CA TRP A 34 2.90 -10.05 -14.72
C TRP A 34 3.85 -10.13 -15.91
N ASP A 35 3.76 -9.14 -16.80
CA ASP A 35 4.74 -8.91 -17.86
C ASP A 35 5.72 -7.81 -17.43
N PRO A 36 6.98 -8.15 -17.08
CA PRO A 36 7.96 -7.16 -16.65
C PRO A 36 8.48 -6.26 -17.79
N ILE A 37 8.36 -6.68 -19.05
CA ILE A 37 8.85 -5.90 -20.20
C ILE A 37 7.85 -4.77 -20.49
N ASP A 38 6.59 -5.12 -20.63
CA ASP A 38 5.51 -4.17 -20.89
C ASP A 38 5.01 -3.46 -19.62
N ARG A 39 5.46 -3.94 -18.46
CA ARG A 39 5.01 -3.54 -17.13
C ARG A 39 3.50 -3.66 -17.00
N GLN A 40 2.96 -4.80 -17.42
CA GLN A 40 1.53 -5.04 -17.46
C GLN A 40 1.14 -6.15 -16.51
N ILE A 41 0.22 -5.84 -15.61
CA ILE A 41 -0.49 -6.79 -14.78
C ILE A 41 -1.75 -7.19 -15.53
N SER A 42 -1.96 -8.49 -15.69
CA SER A 42 -3.16 -9.05 -16.31
C SER A 42 -4.04 -9.68 -15.25
N VAL A 43 -5.32 -9.34 -15.25
CA VAL A 43 -6.35 -9.82 -14.30
C VAL A 43 -7.58 -10.30 -15.06
N LEU A 44 -8.31 -11.26 -14.52
CA LEU A 44 -9.58 -11.71 -15.12
C LEU A 44 -10.71 -10.70 -14.89
N TYR A 45 -11.70 -10.65 -15.76
CA TYR A 45 -12.99 -10.02 -15.48
C TYR A 45 -13.96 -11.06 -14.94
N HIS A 46 -14.62 -10.83 -13.81
CA HIS A 46 -15.57 -11.81 -13.25
C HIS A 46 -16.60 -11.18 -12.29
N GLU A 47 -17.48 -10.21 -12.59
CA GLU A 47 -18.59 -9.71 -11.69
C GLU A 47 -18.45 -9.72 -10.13
N THR A 48 -18.44 -10.85 -9.38
CA THR A 48 -17.92 -10.94 -7.96
C THR A 48 -16.44 -10.51 -7.79
N SER A 49 -15.89 -10.32 -8.96
CA SER A 49 -14.72 -9.80 -9.62
C SER A 49 -14.46 -8.32 -9.70
N ALA A 50 -15.57 -7.63 -9.92
CA ALA A 50 -15.65 -6.21 -10.00
C ALA A 50 -15.76 -5.65 -8.57
N ASP A 51 -16.06 -6.50 -7.58
CA ASP A 51 -15.94 -6.21 -6.15
C ASP A 51 -14.48 -6.32 -5.64
N TRP A 52 -13.51 -6.58 -6.52
CA TRP A 52 -12.11 -6.91 -6.18
C TRP A 52 -11.29 -5.73 -5.69
N PHE A 53 -10.86 -5.80 -4.44
CA PHE A 53 -9.52 -6.30 -4.11
C PHE A 53 -9.65 -7.08 -2.80
N ALA A 54 -9.02 -8.26 -2.69
CA ALA A 54 -8.96 -8.94 -1.40
C ALA A 54 -8.41 -7.95 -0.37
N PRO A 55 -9.09 -7.78 0.79
CA PRO A 55 -9.05 -6.55 1.59
C PRO A 55 -7.62 -6.19 1.94
N ALA A 56 -7.03 -5.34 1.11
CA ALA A 56 -5.65 -4.93 1.23
C ALA A 56 -5.64 -3.88 2.31
N SER A 57 -5.36 -4.30 3.53
CA SER A 57 -5.24 -3.42 4.67
C SER A 57 -4.09 -2.41 4.55
N ALA A 58 -3.04 -2.78 3.80
CA ALA A 58 -1.91 -1.90 3.53
C ALA A 58 -1.33 -2.10 2.12
N VAL A 59 -0.62 -1.07 1.64
CA VAL A 59 0.10 -1.10 0.36
C VAL A 59 1.58 -0.76 0.53
N VAL A 60 2.46 -1.53 -0.09
CA VAL A 60 3.88 -1.20 -0.21
C VAL A 60 4.23 -0.99 -1.66
N SER A 61 4.77 0.19 -1.99
CA SER A 61 5.26 0.49 -3.34
C SER A 61 6.77 0.55 -3.33
N VAL A 62 7.40 -0.17 -4.26
CA VAL A 62 8.85 -0.17 -4.45
C VAL A 62 9.18 0.57 -5.75
N ILE A 63 9.98 1.63 -5.65
CA ILE A 63 10.54 2.37 -6.78
C ILE A 63 11.91 1.78 -7.10
N GLY A 64 12.00 1.16 -8.27
CA GLY A 64 13.19 0.53 -8.81
C GLY A 64 14.26 1.54 -9.27
N SER A 65 15.44 1.03 -9.61
CA SER A 65 16.53 1.85 -10.15
C SER A 65 16.29 2.40 -11.55
N ASP A 66 15.31 1.83 -12.24
CA ASP A 66 14.84 2.23 -13.57
C ASP A 66 13.53 3.04 -13.49
N ASP A 67 13.23 3.63 -12.33
CA ASP A 67 12.01 4.41 -12.08
C ASP A 67 10.71 3.61 -12.25
N THR A 68 10.77 2.27 -12.37
CA THR A 68 9.58 1.42 -12.35
C THR A 68 9.04 1.33 -10.93
N VAL A 69 7.72 1.50 -10.81
CA VAL A 69 7.02 1.30 -9.53
C VAL A 69 6.37 -0.08 -9.55
N MET A 70 6.51 -0.80 -8.45
CA MET A 70 5.87 -2.10 -8.22
C MET A 70 5.12 -2.03 -6.90
N ASP A 71 3.82 -2.29 -6.93
CA ASP A 71 2.96 -2.21 -5.76
C ASP A 71 2.68 -3.61 -5.22
N TYR A 72 2.55 -3.72 -3.90
CA TYR A 72 2.30 -4.97 -3.20
C TYR A 72 1.19 -4.73 -2.18
N GLN A 73 0.12 -5.51 -2.31
CA GLN A 73 -1.02 -5.44 -1.40
C GLN A 73 -0.81 -6.40 -0.23
N LEU A 74 -0.96 -5.88 0.99
CA LEU A 74 -0.82 -6.65 2.21
C LEU A 74 -2.14 -6.74 2.97
N ALA A 75 -2.51 -7.92 3.43
CA ALA A 75 -3.63 -8.21 4.32
C ALA A 75 -3.27 -7.98 5.81
N ILE A 76 -2.52 -6.91 6.09
CA ILE A 76 -2.14 -6.50 7.45
C ILE A 76 -2.44 -5.02 7.70
N ASN A 77 -3.02 -4.69 8.85
CA ASN A 77 -3.39 -3.31 9.22
C ASN A 77 -2.22 -2.50 9.81
N ALA A 78 -1.13 -3.14 10.22
CA ALA A 78 -0.03 -2.49 10.94
C ALA A 78 1.27 -2.52 10.14
N ILE A 79 1.44 -1.54 9.24
CA ILE A 79 2.62 -1.48 8.37
C ILE A 79 3.92 -1.20 9.13
N VAL A 80 3.87 -0.40 10.21
CA VAL A 80 5.09 0.06 10.90
C VAL A 80 5.79 -1.07 11.65
N PRO A 81 5.09 -1.91 12.46
CA PRO A 81 5.68 -3.13 13.02
C PRO A 81 6.24 -4.07 11.95
N PHE A 82 5.53 -4.22 10.82
CA PHE A 82 5.97 -5.06 9.71
C PHE A 82 7.29 -4.56 9.10
N LEU A 83 7.41 -3.24 8.85
CA LEU A 83 8.64 -2.62 8.38
C LEU A 83 9.80 -2.75 9.38
N ALA A 84 9.52 -2.69 10.69
CA ALA A 84 10.52 -2.89 11.73
C ALA A 84 11.02 -4.33 11.78
N HIS A 85 10.13 -5.31 11.58
CA HIS A 85 10.48 -6.73 11.59
C HIS A 85 11.33 -7.13 10.38
N HIS A 86 10.86 -6.82 9.17
CA HIS A 86 11.52 -7.27 7.95
C HIS A 86 12.74 -6.41 7.55
N GLY A 87 12.76 -5.15 7.98
CA GLY A 87 13.84 -4.23 7.67
C GLY A 87 14.07 -4.03 6.17
N ALA A 88 15.27 -3.58 5.80
CA ALA A 88 15.62 -3.36 4.40
C ALA A 88 15.57 -4.63 3.52
N SER A 89 15.64 -5.83 4.14
CA SER A 89 15.54 -7.12 3.43
C SER A 89 14.15 -7.39 2.84
N LEU A 90 13.12 -6.66 3.31
CA LEU A 90 11.78 -6.67 2.75
C LEU A 90 11.80 -6.41 1.24
N THR A 91 12.68 -5.52 0.78
CA THR A 91 12.74 -5.09 -0.63
C THR A 91 13.04 -6.24 -1.59
N ALA A 92 14.08 -7.04 -1.31
CA ALA A 92 14.42 -8.20 -2.12
C ALA A 92 13.32 -9.27 -2.09
N SER A 93 12.64 -9.41 -0.95
CA SER A 93 11.55 -10.37 -0.76
C SER A 93 10.30 -9.97 -1.56
N LEU A 94 9.95 -8.68 -1.56
CA LEU A 94 8.86 -8.14 -2.38
C LEU A 94 9.17 -8.30 -3.87
N LEU A 95 10.38 -7.94 -4.30
CA LEU A 95 10.80 -8.04 -5.71
C LEU A 95 10.86 -9.49 -6.25
N ALA A 96 10.83 -10.49 -5.37
CA ALA A 96 10.71 -11.90 -5.76
C ALA A 96 9.25 -12.31 -6.10
N HIS A 97 8.28 -11.45 -5.81
CA HIS A 97 6.86 -11.66 -6.08
C HIS A 97 6.39 -10.82 -7.28
N ALA A 98 5.30 -11.24 -7.90
CA ALA A 98 4.64 -10.42 -8.92
C ALA A 98 3.95 -9.21 -8.26
N PRO A 99 4.02 -8.01 -8.86
CA PRO A 99 3.33 -6.84 -8.35
C PRO A 99 1.80 -6.97 -8.50
N TYR A 100 1.10 -6.17 -7.71
CA TYR A 100 -0.35 -6.06 -7.66
C TYR A 100 -0.79 -4.76 -8.33
N PRO A 101 -2.04 -4.68 -8.82
CA PRO A 101 -2.65 -3.40 -9.11
C PRO A 101 -2.64 -2.49 -7.86
N MET A 102 -2.65 -1.19 -8.05
CA MET A 102 -2.84 -0.27 -6.92
C MET A 102 -4.24 -0.50 -6.31
N PRO A 103 -4.35 -0.73 -4.99
CA PRO A 103 -5.67 -0.83 -4.34
C PRO A 103 -6.39 0.51 -4.34
N ALA A 104 -7.71 0.48 -4.18
CA ALA A 104 -8.51 1.68 -4.00
C ALA A 104 -8.38 2.25 -2.57
N GLU A 105 -8.46 3.58 -2.42
CA GLU A 105 -8.21 4.28 -1.15
C GLU A 105 -9.03 3.73 0.02
N GLN A 106 -10.30 3.39 -0.19
CA GLN A 106 -11.22 2.91 0.84
C GLN A 106 -10.82 1.56 1.47
N THR A 107 -9.93 0.81 0.82
CA THR A 107 -9.53 -0.53 1.27
C THR A 107 -8.29 -0.50 2.17
N VAL A 108 -7.45 0.54 2.05
CA VAL A 108 -6.14 0.63 2.71
C VAL A 108 -6.15 1.64 3.86
N HIS A 109 -5.51 1.27 4.98
CA HIS A 109 -5.38 2.14 6.16
C HIS A 109 -3.93 2.49 6.51
N ALA A 110 -2.99 1.87 5.80
CA ALA A 110 -1.57 2.13 5.97
C ALA A 110 -0.80 1.83 4.68
N GLY A 111 0.44 2.29 4.62
CA GLY A 111 1.31 1.92 3.51
C GLY A 111 2.72 2.45 3.63
N ALA A 112 3.54 2.06 2.66
CA ALA A 112 4.94 2.46 2.58
C ALA A 112 5.40 2.65 1.13
N VAL A 113 6.27 3.62 0.90
CA VAL A 113 6.98 3.82 -0.37
C VAL A 113 8.46 3.61 -0.09
N VAL A 114 9.05 2.64 -0.78
CA VAL A 114 10.45 2.31 -0.72
C VAL A 114 11.14 2.76 -2.00
N ASP A 115 11.98 3.77 -1.90
CA ASP A 115 12.74 4.32 -3.03
C ASP A 115 14.17 3.81 -3.01
N LEU A 116 14.44 2.79 -3.84
CA LEU A 116 15.74 2.12 -3.87
C LEU A 116 16.88 3.07 -4.30
N PRO A 117 16.76 3.88 -5.37
CA PRO A 117 17.78 4.86 -5.76
C PRO A 117 18.21 5.80 -4.64
N SER A 118 17.25 6.41 -3.95
CA SER A 118 17.54 7.43 -2.94
C SER A 118 17.74 6.87 -1.54
N ARG A 119 17.57 5.54 -1.36
CA ARG A 119 17.56 4.85 -0.06
C ARG A 119 16.61 5.54 0.92
N ARG A 120 15.38 5.73 0.49
CA ARG A 120 14.35 6.42 1.27
C ARG A 120 13.15 5.51 1.52
N LEU A 121 12.78 5.37 2.78
CA LEU A 121 11.57 4.71 3.23
C LEU A 121 10.61 5.78 3.76
N ARG A 122 9.45 5.90 3.12
CA ARG A 122 8.36 6.76 3.55
C ARG A 122 7.20 5.87 3.99
N TYR A 123 6.62 6.07 5.16
CA TYR A 123 5.48 5.26 5.63
C TYR A 123 4.31 6.14 6.08
N TRP A 124 3.08 5.65 5.95
CA TRP A 124 1.89 6.28 6.50
C TRP A 124 1.00 5.25 7.17
N THR A 125 0.21 5.73 8.11
CA THR A 125 -0.82 4.97 8.83
C THR A 125 -1.81 5.97 9.42
N THR A 126 -3.05 5.55 9.60
CA THR A 126 -4.10 6.31 10.31
C THR A 126 -3.80 6.49 11.80
N GLU A 127 -2.93 5.66 12.38
CA GLU A 127 -2.65 5.68 13.82
C GLU A 127 -1.45 6.55 14.20
N SER A 128 -1.37 6.91 15.48
CA SER A 128 -0.17 7.51 16.05
C SER A 128 0.90 6.43 16.25
N VAL A 129 2.14 6.73 15.83
CA VAL A 129 3.26 5.77 15.93
C VAL A 129 4.13 6.15 17.12
N PRO A 130 4.32 5.25 18.12
CA PRO A 130 5.19 5.52 19.26
C PRO A 130 6.64 5.77 18.83
N PRO A 131 7.38 6.71 19.46
CA PRO A 131 8.77 6.99 19.10
C PRO A 131 9.70 5.77 19.16
N GLN A 132 9.44 4.84 20.07
CA GLN A 132 10.22 3.60 20.19
C GLN A 132 10.06 2.70 18.96
N LEU A 133 8.87 2.67 18.38
CA LEU A 133 8.61 1.89 17.16
C LEU A 133 9.26 2.56 15.95
N VAL A 134 9.23 3.90 15.86
CA VAL A 134 9.98 4.63 14.83
C VAL A 134 11.46 4.31 14.91
N ALA A 135 12.05 4.32 16.12
CA ALA A 135 13.45 3.97 16.33
C ALA A 135 13.77 2.53 15.89
N LYS A 136 12.87 1.56 16.15
CA LYS A 136 13.01 0.18 15.66
C LYS A 136 13.04 0.12 14.13
N VAL A 137 12.12 0.81 13.44
CA VAL A 137 12.11 0.86 11.97
C VAL A 137 13.42 1.46 11.45
N THR A 138 13.83 2.62 11.98
CA THR A 138 15.09 3.25 11.55
C THR A 138 16.30 2.33 11.74
N ALA A 139 16.35 1.59 12.84
CA ALA A 139 17.43 0.63 13.09
C ALA A 139 17.41 -0.57 12.10
N ALA A 140 16.22 -1.02 11.67
CA ALA A 140 16.04 -2.10 10.72
C ALA A 140 16.34 -1.70 9.26
N TRP A 141 16.48 -0.40 8.99
CA TRP A 141 16.78 0.17 7.67
C TRP A 141 18.10 0.97 7.69
N PRO A 142 19.25 0.30 7.90
CA PRO A 142 20.53 0.98 8.10
C PRO A 142 20.98 1.74 6.84
N GLY A 143 21.31 3.02 7.01
CA GLY A 143 21.75 3.90 5.92
C GLY A 143 20.62 4.39 5.01
N TRP A 144 19.36 4.21 5.41
CA TRP A 144 18.19 4.77 4.74
C TRP A 144 17.67 6.00 5.49
N THR A 145 17.06 6.91 4.75
CA THR A 145 16.22 7.96 5.32
C THR A 145 14.84 7.37 5.58
N VAL A 146 14.41 7.32 6.84
CA VAL A 146 13.08 6.84 7.25
C VAL A 146 12.25 8.02 7.74
N GLU A 147 11.08 8.24 7.14
CA GLU A 147 10.18 9.31 7.55
C GLU A 147 8.70 8.96 7.37
N ARG A 148 7.85 9.71 8.06
CA ARG A 148 6.41 9.61 7.88
C ARG A 148 6.00 10.38 6.64
N LEU A 149 5.27 9.72 5.75
CA LEU A 149 4.61 10.33 4.61
C LEU A 149 3.34 11.07 5.10
N PRO A 150 3.19 12.37 4.79
CA PRO A 150 1.96 13.09 5.09
C PRO A 150 0.82 12.61 4.18
N LEU A 151 -0.43 12.93 4.54
CA LEU A 151 -1.61 12.78 3.68
C LEU A 151 -1.97 11.35 3.24
N GLY A 152 -1.48 10.35 3.99
CA GLY A 152 -1.91 8.96 3.83
C GLY A 152 -1.79 8.44 2.40
N PHE A 153 -2.89 7.90 1.87
CA PHE A 153 -2.96 7.32 0.54
C PHE A 153 -2.70 8.33 -0.58
N ILE A 154 -3.21 9.57 -0.48
CA ILE A 154 -2.93 10.61 -1.48
C ILE A 154 -1.44 10.94 -1.52
N GLY A 155 -0.82 11.09 -0.35
CA GLY A 155 0.63 11.28 -0.26
C GLY A 155 1.42 10.13 -0.89
N HIS A 156 0.89 8.91 -0.81
CA HIS A 156 1.46 7.71 -1.42
C HIS A 156 1.38 7.74 -2.95
N LEU A 157 0.23 8.12 -3.51
CA LEU A 157 0.07 8.31 -4.95
C LEU A 157 1.06 9.36 -5.46
N ALA A 158 1.12 10.54 -4.82
CA ALA A 158 2.05 11.60 -5.21
C ALA A 158 3.53 11.15 -5.13
N ALA A 159 3.89 10.40 -4.07
CA ALA A 159 5.23 9.85 -3.89
C ALA A 159 5.60 8.77 -4.92
N THR A 160 4.61 8.18 -5.59
CA THR A 160 4.78 7.17 -6.64
C THR A 160 4.49 7.71 -8.04
N GLY A 161 4.35 9.04 -8.18
CA GLY A 161 4.14 9.71 -9.46
C GLY A 161 2.76 9.46 -10.07
N ARG A 162 1.77 9.16 -9.24
CA ARG A 162 0.38 8.93 -9.62
C ARG A 162 -0.51 10.08 -9.17
N ASP A 163 -1.46 10.44 -10.03
CA ASP A 163 -2.50 11.44 -9.81
C ASP A 163 -3.89 10.92 -10.20
N ASP A 164 -4.02 9.59 -10.30
CA ASP A 164 -5.23 8.91 -10.77
C ASP A 164 -6.43 9.23 -9.87
N GLU A 165 -7.37 10.00 -10.41
CA GLU A 165 -8.58 10.41 -9.70
C GLU A 165 -9.50 9.21 -9.43
N ASP A 166 -9.43 8.14 -10.24
CA ASP A 166 -10.26 6.95 -10.07
C ASP A 166 -9.83 6.08 -8.87
N LEU A 167 -8.64 6.30 -8.33
CA LEU A 167 -8.13 5.60 -7.15
C LEU A 167 -8.45 6.31 -5.83
N ILE A 168 -8.92 7.55 -5.92
CA ILE A 168 -9.11 8.46 -4.78
C ILE A 168 -10.61 8.60 -4.51
N MET A 169 -11.01 8.51 -3.24
CA MET A 169 -12.38 8.78 -2.83
C MET A 169 -12.78 10.20 -3.20
N THR A 170 -13.95 10.30 -3.82
CA THR A 170 -14.64 11.55 -4.10
C THR A 170 -15.12 12.22 -2.81
N ASP A 171 -15.36 13.53 -2.85
CA ASP A 171 -15.94 14.25 -1.72
C ASP A 171 -17.29 13.65 -1.27
N ALA A 172 -18.06 13.09 -2.20
CA ALA A 172 -19.33 12.42 -1.88
C ALA A 172 -19.11 11.15 -1.05
N GLU A 173 -18.12 10.33 -1.44
CA GLU A 173 -17.75 9.11 -0.70
C GLU A 173 -17.14 9.43 0.66
N LEU A 174 -16.33 10.50 0.77
CA LEU A 174 -15.78 10.94 2.05
C LEU A 174 -16.89 11.36 3.03
N ARG A 175 -17.89 12.11 2.54
CA ARG A 175 -19.07 12.49 3.34
C ARG A 175 -19.84 11.26 3.81
N ASP A 176 -20.07 10.28 2.93
CA ASP A 176 -20.73 9.02 3.28
C ASP A 176 -19.92 8.23 4.32
N GLY A 177 -18.59 8.29 4.23
CA GLY A 177 -17.65 7.77 5.23
C GLY A 177 -17.59 8.57 6.54
N GLY A 178 -18.41 9.63 6.69
CA GLY A 178 -18.53 10.42 7.91
C GLY A 178 -17.46 11.50 8.11
N TRP A 179 -16.74 11.87 7.05
CA TRP A 179 -15.79 13.00 7.12
C TRP A 179 -16.52 14.33 7.23
N GLU A 180 -16.00 15.22 8.07
CA GLU A 180 -16.46 16.61 8.16
C GLU A 180 -15.98 17.43 6.96
N GLU A 181 -16.77 18.41 6.49
CA GLU A 181 -16.44 19.24 5.31
C GLU A 181 -15.06 19.91 5.46
N ASP A 182 -14.74 20.46 6.62
CA ASP A 182 -13.46 21.13 6.87
C ASP A 182 -12.26 20.18 6.64
N LEU A 183 -12.41 18.88 6.95
CA LEU A 183 -11.37 17.88 6.72
C LEU A 183 -11.24 17.52 5.24
N ILE A 184 -12.35 17.50 4.51
CA ILE A 184 -12.37 17.30 3.05
C ILE A 184 -11.68 18.48 2.36
N ASP A 185 -11.99 19.71 2.77
CA ASP A 185 -11.38 20.94 2.24
C ASP A 185 -9.86 20.99 2.50
N ILE A 186 -9.42 20.65 3.72
CA ILE A 186 -8.00 20.55 4.06
C ILE A 186 -7.32 19.51 3.18
N ARG A 187 -7.88 18.29 3.08
CA ARG A 187 -7.35 17.21 2.25
C ARG A 187 -7.19 17.65 0.78
N ASN A 188 -8.22 18.27 0.22
CA ASN A 188 -8.23 18.70 -1.18
C ASN A 188 -7.24 19.85 -1.45
N SER A 189 -7.13 20.81 -0.54
CA SER A 189 -6.14 21.89 -0.61
C SER A 189 -4.71 21.34 -0.52
N GLU A 190 -4.44 20.47 0.45
CA GLU A 190 -3.11 19.89 0.63
C GLU A 190 -2.73 18.95 -0.52
N ARG A 191 -3.70 18.23 -1.11
CA ARG A 191 -3.50 17.45 -2.34
C ARG A 191 -2.97 18.31 -3.48
N ILE A 192 -3.53 19.49 -3.69
CA ILE A 192 -3.08 20.42 -4.75
C ILE A 192 -1.65 20.90 -4.47
N ALA A 193 -1.28 21.06 -3.20
CA ALA A 193 0.04 21.50 -2.79
C ALA A 193 1.10 20.38 -2.79
N LEU A 194 0.70 19.11 -2.90
CA LEU A 194 1.63 17.98 -2.93
C LEU A 194 2.52 18.08 -4.16
N THR A 195 3.82 18.18 -3.92
CA THR A 195 4.81 18.05 -4.97
C THR A 195 4.92 16.56 -5.33
N THR A 196 4.49 16.20 -6.53
CA THR A 196 4.71 14.87 -7.08
C THR A 196 6.21 14.63 -7.24
N ASP A 197 6.62 13.36 -7.17
CA ASP A 197 8.01 13.00 -7.44
C ASP A 197 8.39 13.52 -8.84
N PRO A 198 9.48 14.31 -8.98
CA PRO A 198 9.81 14.95 -10.26
C PRO A 198 10.32 13.95 -11.30
N ARG A 199 10.63 12.71 -10.91
CA ARG A 199 11.00 11.65 -11.83
C ARG A 199 9.77 11.18 -12.61
N THR A 200 9.99 10.77 -13.86
CA THR A 200 8.96 10.09 -14.65
C THR A 200 8.84 8.64 -14.18
N LEU A 201 8.22 8.46 -13.02
CA LEU A 201 7.94 7.14 -12.46
C LEU A 201 6.98 6.37 -13.36
N ARG A 202 7.19 5.06 -13.48
CA ARG A 202 6.49 4.19 -14.42
C ARG A 202 5.73 3.11 -13.66
N PRO A 203 4.48 3.39 -13.23
CA PRO A 203 3.66 2.40 -12.56
C PRO A 203 3.23 1.27 -13.49
N PRO A 204 2.80 0.11 -12.95
CA PRO A 204 2.26 -0.98 -13.75
C PRO A 204 0.98 -0.55 -14.46
N ARG A 205 0.78 -1.03 -15.68
CA ARG A 205 -0.51 -0.96 -16.38
C ARG A 205 -1.34 -2.16 -15.99
N VAL A 206 -2.64 -1.96 -15.85
CA VAL A 206 -3.58 -3.05 -15.60
C VAL A 206 -4.32 -3.38 -16.89
N ARG A 207 -4.36 -4.66 -17.25
CA ARG A 207 -5.15 -5.19 -18.35
C ARG A 207 -6.15 -6.20 -17.83
N VAL A 208 -7.42 -5.96 -18.12
CA VAL A 208 -8.50 -6.90 -17.81
C VAL A 208 -8.68 -7.88 -18.98
N ILE A 209 -8.85 -9.16 -18.68
CA ILE A 209 -9.03 -10.26 -19.62
C ILE A 209 -10.40 -10.90 -19.36
N ASP A 210 -11.23 -11.03 -20.39
CA ASP A 210 -12.51 -11.74 -20.28
C ASP A 210 -12.28 -13.25 -20.10
N GLU A 211 -13.06 -13.90 -19.24
CA GLU A 211 -13.09 -15.36 -19.17
C GLU A 211 -13.72 -15.91 -20.46
N SER A 212 -12.92 -16.65 -21.24
CA SER A 212 -13.33 -17.32 -22.49
C SER A 212 -13.96 -18.68 -22.26
#